data_AF-A0A930AVS1-F1
#
_entry.id   AF-A0A930AVS1-F1
#
_cell.length_a   1.000
_cell.length_b   1.000
_cell.length_c   1.000
_cell.angle_alpha   90.00
_cell.angle_beta   90.00
_cell.angle_gamma   90.00
#
_symmetry.space_group_name_H-M   'P 1'
#
loop_
_entity.id
_entity.type
_entity.pdbx_description
1 polymer ?
#
loop_
_entity_poly.entity_id
_entity_poly.type
_entity_poly.pdbx_seq_one_letter_code
_entity_poly.pdbx_strand_id
1 'polypeptide(L)'
;IRDSIPAAARRKGGHPAKRIFQAVRIAVNDELAAIEDSLEQAFEVVGVGGRISVISFHSLEDRIVKTMFKQQSTVEKAPKNLPILPTEEEKAPFQLVNKKPILPSIEEITENSRSQSAKLRVIERVK
;
A
#
# COMPACT_ATOMS: atom_id res chain seq x y z
N ILE A 1 -10.25 -29.82 5.61
CA ILE A 1 -10.02 -28.34 5.58
C ILE A 1 -11.12 -27.57 6.31
N ARG A 2 -12.40 -27.78 5.98
CA ARG A 2 -13.52 -27.04 6.62
C ARG A 2 -13.64 -27.31 8.13
N ASP A 3 -13.39 -28.54 8.55
CA ASP A 3 -13.46 -28.98 9.96
C ASP A 3 -12.27 -28.53 10.81
N SER A 4 -11.16 -28.19 10.16
CA SER A 4 -9.92 -27.71 10.79
C SER A 4 -9.95 -26.23 11.15
N ILE A 5 -11.04 -25.52 10.82
CA ILE A 5 -11.17 -24.06 11.00
C ILE A 5 -12.16 -23.78 12.14
N PRO A 6 -11.79 -22.96 13.16
CA PRO A 6 -12.67 -22.60 14.26
C PRO A 6 -14.01 -22.04 13.76
N ALA A 7 -15.10 -22.41 14.43
CA ALA A 7 -16.47 -22.05 14.02
C ALA A 7 -16.68 -20.53 13.84
N ALA A 8 -15.96 -19.70 14.60
CA ALA A 8 -15.99 -18.25 14.48
C ALA A 8 -15.42 -17.73 13.13
N ALA A 9 -14.33 -18.32 12.65
CA ALA A 9 -13.74 -17.99 11.34
C ALA A 9 -14.52 -18.58 10.17
N ARG A 10 -15.38 -19.58 10.44
CA ARG A 10 -16.28 -20.23 9.48
C ARG A 10 -17.51 -19.37 9.14
N ARG A 11 -17.91 -18.45 10.04
CA ARG A 11 -19.09 -17.56 9.87
C ARG A 11 -18.84 -16.31 9.01
N LYS A 12 -17.59 -15.89 8.85
CA LYS A 12 -17.23 -14.69 8.07
C LYS A 12 -16.11 -15.04 7.08
N GLY A 13 -16.50 -15.38 5.86
CA GLY A 13 -15.55 -15.55 4.75
C GLY A 13 -16.09 -16.46 3.65
N GLY A 14 -15.64 -16.22 2.42
CA GLY A 14 -15.86 -17.13 1.28
C GLY A 14 -15.13 -18.47 1.45
N HIS A 15 -14.87 -19.17 0.36
CA HIS A 15 -14.28 -20.52 0.43
C HIS A 15 -13.02 -20.54 1.31
N PRO A 16 -12.95 -21.38 2.37
CA PRO A 16 -11.89 -21.33 3.37
C PRO A 16 -10.49 -21.53 2.78
N ALA A 17 -10.39 -22.32 1.71
CA ALA A 17 -9.12 -22.53 1.01
C ALA A 17 -8.57 -21.22 0.39
N LYS A 18 -9.41 -20.24 0.02
CA LYS A 18 -8.96 -19.01 -0.64
C LYS A 18 -7.92 -18.25 0.21
N ARG A 19 -8.11 -18.19 1.53
CA ARG A 19 -7.17 -17.55 2.46
C ARG A 19 -5.88 -18.37 2.63
N ILE A 20 -5.99 -19.69 2.62
CA ILE A 20 -4.85 -20.61 2.73
C ILE A 20 -3.98 -20.51 1.48
N PHE A 21 -4.58 -20.64 0.30
CA PHE A 21 -3.86 -20.49 -0.97
C PHE A 21 -3.24 -19.11 -1.12
N GLN A 22 -3.93 -18.04 -0.66
CA GLN A 22 -3.34 -16.71 -0.60
C GLN A 22 -2.11 -16.67 0.30
N ALA A 23 -2.19 -17.22 1.52
CA ALA A 23 -1.07 -17.23 2.45
C ALA A 23 0.12 -18.04 1.90
N VAL A 24 -0.15 -19.21 1.31
CA VAL A 24 0.89 -20.03 0.67
C VAL A 24 1.52 -19.27 -0.49
N ARG A 25 0.73 -18.65 -1.37
CA ARG A 25 1.25 -17.84 -2.48
C ARG A 25 2.16 -16.72 -2.00
N ILE A 26 1.72 -15.96 -1.00
CA ILE A 26 2.50 -14.87 -0.41
C ILE A 26 3.82 -15.40 0.16
N ALA A 27 3.77 -16.49 0.92
CA ALA A 27 4.94 -17.04 1.61
C ALA A 27 5.93 -17.72 0.66
N VAL A 28 5.46 -18.40 -0.39
CA VAL A 28 6.30 -19.10 -1.36
C VAL A 28 7.03 -18.13 -2.28
N ASN A 29 6.37 -17.04 -2.68
CA ASN A 29 6.95 -16.04 -3.58
C ASN A 29 7.58 -14.85 -2.85
N ASP A 30 7.58 -14.86 -1.52
CA ASP A 30 8.03 -13.75 -0.67
C ASP A 30 7.49 -12.38 -1.10
N GLU A 31 6.20 -12.34 -1.45
CA GLU A 31 5.61 -11.21 -2.19
C GLU A 31 5.65 -9.90 -1.41
N LEU A 32 5.61 -9.97 -0.07
CA LEU A 32 5.60 -8.77 0.77
C LEU A 32 6.98 -8.12 0.83
N ALA A 33 8.04 -8.92 1.03
CA ALA A 33 9.41 -8.42 1.03
C ALA A 33 9.78 -7.84 -0.33
N ALA A 34 9.40 -8.54 -1.42
CA ALA A 34 9.63 -8.05 -2.78
C ALA A 34 8.98 -6.68 -3.04
N ILE A 35 7.80 -6.40 -2.46
CA ILE A 35 7.15 -5.09 -2.58
C ILE A 35 7.90 -4.02 -1.79
N GLU A 36 8.37 -4.34 -0.58
CA GLU A 36 9.15 -3.42 0.24
C GLU A 36 10.45 -3.04 -0.48
N ASP A 37 11.24 -4.03 -0.90
CA ASP A 37 12.51 -3.83 -1.61
C ASP A 37 12.31 -3.03 -2.91
N SER A 38 11.28 -3.37 -3.68
CA SER A 38 10.98 -2.68 -4.94
C SER A 38 10.59 -1.22 -4.72
N LEU A 39 9.87 -0.93 -3.62
CA LEU A 39 9.48 0.43 -3.27
C LEU A 39 10.66 1.25 -2.78
N GLU A 40 11.54 0.69 -1.96
CA GLU A 40 12.77 1.34 -1.52
C GLU A 40 13.63 1.74 -2.72
N GLN A 41 13.89 0.79 -3.63
CA GLN A 41 14.62 1.06 -4.87
C GLN A 41 13.91 2.11 -5.73
N ALA A 42 12.58 2.05 -5.83
CA ALA A 42 11.81 3.04 -6.60
C ALA A 42 11.98 4.47 -6.03
N PHE A 43 12.02 4.64 -4.70
CA PHE A 43 12.25 5.94 -4.08
C PHE A 43 13.65 6.49 -4.38
N GLU A 44 14.66 5.63 -4.49
CA GLU A 44 16.03 6.05 -4.79
C GLU A 44 16.18 6.52 -6.25
N VAL A 45 15.57 5.79 -7.19
CA VAL A 45 15.77 6.03 -8.64
C VAL A 45 14.86 7.10 -9.23
N VAL A 46 13.69 7.35 -8.62
CA VAL A 46 12.73 8.30 -9.18
C VAL A 46 13.29 9.73 -9.09
N GLY A 47 13.32 10.46 -10.21
CA GLY A 47 13.75 11.85 -10.23
C GLY A 47 12.72 12.81 -9.65
N VAL A 48 13.12 14.07 -9.40
CA VAL A 48 12.19 15.14 -8.98
C VAL A 48 11.10 15.36 -10.04
N GLY A 49 9.85 15.47 -9.59
CA GLY A 49 8.65 15.48 -10.43
C GLY A 49 8.19 14.08 -10.90
N GLY A 50 9.00 13.04 -10.66
CA GLY A 50 8.64 11.66 -10.97
C GLY A 50 7.60 11.11 -9.99
N ARG A 51 6.79 10.15 -10.47
CA ARG A 51 5.69 9.54 -9.71
C ARG A 51 5.85 8.03 -9.60
N ILE A 52 5.57 7.52 -8.41
CA ILE A 52 5.45 6.09 -8.14
C ILE A 52 3.97 5.77 -7.96
N SER A 53 3.49 4.82 -8.75
CA SER A 53 2.09 4.38 -8.81
C SER A 53 2.03 2.89 -8.48
N VAL A 54 1.28 2.52 -7.44
CA VAL A 54 1.16 1.13 -6.99
C VAL A 54 -0.29 0.70 -6.94
N ILE A 55 -0.59 -0.40 -7.61
CA ILE A 55 -1.88 -1.09 -7.56
C ILE A 55 -1.72 -2.32 -6.67
N SER A 56 -2.50 -2.38 -5.59
CA SER A 56 -2.54 -3.50 -4.65
C SER A 56 -3.89 -4.21 -4.72
N PHE A 57 -3.91 -5.53 -4.56
CA PHE A 57 -5.13 -6.35 -4.66
C PHE A 57 -5.58 -6.92 -3.32
N HIS A 58 -4.72 -6.89 -2.30
CA HIS A 58 -5.12 -7.29 -0.95
C HIS A 58 -4.62 -6.36 0.15
N SER A 59 -5.22 -6.52 1.33
CA SER A 59 -5.05 -5.60 2.45
C SER A 59 -3.62 -5.56 3.03
N LEU A 60 -2.85 -6.64 2.93
CA LEU A 60 -1.45 -6.66 3.36
C LEU A 60 -0.58 -5.76 2.46
N GLU A 61 -0.63 -5.94 1.13
CA GLU A 61 0.04 -5.09 0.15
C GLU A 61 -0.33 -3.61 0.35
N ASP A 62 -1.63 -3.28 0.35
CA ASP A 62 -2.12 -1.90 0.52
C ASP A 62 -1.61 -1.26 1.83
N ARG A 63 -1.44 -2.06 2.89
CA ARG A 63 -0.92 -1.59 4.17
C ARG A 63 0.57 -1.24 4.08
N ILE A 64 1.36 -2.07 3.42
CA ILE A 64 2.80 -1.82 3.21
C ILE A 64 2.97 -0.53 2.43
N VAL A 65 2.34 -0.44 1.25
CA VAL A 65 2.38 0.74 0.38
C VAL A 65 1.95 2.00 1.13
N LYS A 66 0.84 1.93 1.87
CA LYS A 66 0.36 3.07 2.67
C LYS A 66 1.36 3.51 3.73
N THR A 67 2.02 2.55 4.40
CA THR A 67 2.97 2.83 5.47
C THR A 67 4.21 3.50 4.91
N MET A 68 4.80 2.92 3.86
CA MET A 68 5.99 3.46 3.21
C MET A 68 5.74 4.84 2.59
N PHE A 69 4.63 5.01 1.87
CA PHE A 69 4.27 6.30 1.30
C PHE A 69 4.07 7.37 2.38
N LYS A 70 3.51 6.99 3.54
CA LYS A 70 3.36 7.89 4.67
C LYS A 70 4.70 8.25 5.30
N GLN A 71 5.62 7.30 5.45
CA GLN A 71 6.97 7.56 5.97
C GLN A 71 7.70 8.56 5.07
N GLN A 72 7.68 8.33 3.75
CA GLN A 72 8.37 9.20 2.78
C GLN A 72 7.75 10.60 2.61
N SER A 73 6.48 10.76 2.98
CA SER A 73 5.76 12.04 2.89
C SER A 73 5.56 12.75 4.24
N THR A 74 6.02 12.18 5.34
CA THR A 74 5.92 12.79 6.67
C THR A 74 7.27 13.34 7.06
N VAL A 75 7.31 14.63 7.35
CA VAL A 75 8.47 15.27 8.00
C VAL A 75 8.53 14.79 9.44
N GLU A 76 9.72 14.38 9.91
CA GLU A 76 9.98 14.25 11.34
C GLU A 76 9.74 15.60 12.01
N LYS A 77 8.55 15.75 12.61
CA LYS A 77 8.19 16.99 13.29
C LYS A 77 9.11 17.14 14.50
N ALA A 78 9.86 18.24 14.53
CA ALA A 78 10.38 18.82 15.75
C ALA A 78 9.26 18.84 16.83
N PRO A 79 9.62 18.66 18.12
CA PRO A 79 8.65 18.48 19.20
C PRO A 79 7.60 19.60 19.23
N LYS A 80 6.32 19.20 19.36
CA LYS A 80 5.09 20.03 19.27
C LYS A 80 5.06 21.30 20.16
N ASN A 81 6.02 21.50 21.06
CA ASN A 81 6.04 22.60 22.03
C ASN A 81 6.95 23.76 21.65
N LEU A 82 7.65 23.73 20.51
CA LEU A 82 8.42 24.89 20.03
C LEU A 82 7.81 25.50 18.77
N PRO A 83 7.65 26.84 18.69
CA PRO A 83 7.24 27.55 17.48
C PRO A 83 8.43 27.68 16.53
N ILE A 84 8.93 26.56 16.01
CA ILE A 84 9.93 26.54 14.94
C ILE A 84 9.16 26.38 13.63
N LEU A 85 9.27 27.37 12.74
CA LEU A 85 8.83 27.22 11.36
C LEU A 85 9.75 26.18 10.72
N PRO A 86 9.22 25.07 10.17
CA PRO A 86 10.07 24.12 9.48
C PRO A 86 10.76 24.82 8.31
N THR A 87 12.08 24.80 8.34
CA THR A 87 12.99 25.32 7.32
C THR A 87 12.73 24.58 6.00
N GLU A 88 13.08 25.13 4.84
CA GLU A 88 12.90 24.44 3.54
C GLU A 88 13.57 23.05 3.48
N GLU A 89 14.59 22.82 4.32
CA GLU A 89 15.30 21.55 4.51
C GLU A 89 14.48 20.48 5.26
N GLU A 90 13.44 20.89 6.01
CA GLU A 90 12.54 20.01 6.75
C GLU A 90 11.31 19.60 5.92
N LYS A 91 11.32 19.73 4.59
CA LYS A 91 10.20 19.24 3.76
C LYS A 91 10.44 17.79 3.34
N ALA A 92 9.42 16.96 3.48
CA ALA A 92 9.49 15.56 3.08
C ALA A 92 9.83 15.46 1.58
N PRO A 93 10.70 14.52 1.17
CA PRO A 93 11.14 14.39 -0.22
C PRO A 93 9.99 14.02 -1.17
N PHE A 94 8.90 13.48 -0.61
CA PHE A 94 7.74 13.04 -1.37
C PHE A 94 6.43 13.69 -0.92
N GLN A 95 5.49 13.81 -1.86
CA GLN A 95 4.13 14.27 -1.61
C GLN A 95 3.11 13.24 -2.13
N LEU A 96 2.10 12.94 -1.32
CA LEU A 96 0.97 12.11 -1.74
C LEU A 96 0.12 12.84 -2.79
N VAL A 97 -0.05 12.24 -3.96
CA VAL A 97 -0.96 12.75 -5.00
C VAL A 97 -2.42 12.52 -4.55
N ASN A 98 -2.71 11.35 -3.97
CA ASN A 98 -4.02 11.01 -3.42
C ASN A 98 -3.92 10.53 -1.96
N LYS A 99 -4.72 11.14 -1.06
CA LYS A 99 -4.77 10.72 0.36
C LYS A 99 -5.52 9.39 0.55
N LYS A 100 -6.59 9.19 -0.22
CA LYS A 100 -7.39 7.96 -0.24
C LYS A 100 -7.03 7.14 -1.48
N PRO A 101 -6.99 5.79 -1.40
CA PRO A 101 -6.73 4.97 -2.59
C PRO A 101 -7.80 5.23 -3.65
N ILE A 102 -7.40 5.22 -4.91
CA ILE A 102 -8.32 5.24 -6.04
C ILE A 102 -8.85 3.81 -6.20
N LEU A 103 -10.16 3.70 -6.30
CA LEU A 103 -10.88 2.43 -6.43
C LEU A 103 -11.35 2.25 -7.89
N PRO A 104 -11.50 1.01 -8.36
CA PRO A 104 -12.07 0.73 -9.68
C PRO A 104 -13.51 1.27 -9.77
N SER A 105 -13.92 1.64 -10.99
CA SER A 105 -15.30 2.05 -11.27
C SER A 105 -16.25 0.84 -11.37
N ILE A 106 -17.56 1.09 -11.40
CA ILE A 106 -18.56 0.01 -11.53
C ILE A 106 -18.45 -0.65 -12.90
N GLU A 107 -18.20 0.14 -13.94
CA GLU A 107 -17.98 -0.32 -15.31
C GLU A 107 -16.75 -1.24 -15.36
N GLU A 108 -15.63 -0.83 -14.76
CA GLU A 108 -14.39 -1.63 -14.71
C GLU A 108 -14.60 -2.96 -13.97
N ILE A 109 -15.33 -2.96 -12.86
CA ILE A 109 -15.63 -4.21 -12.11
C ILE A 109 -16.48 -5.16 -12.96
N THR A 110 -17.38 -4.62 -13.78
CA THR A 110 -18.29 -5.40 -14.62
C THR A 110 -17.52 -6.06 -15.77
N GLU A 111 -16.59 -5.34 -16.38
CA GLU A 111 -15.72 -5.85 -17.45
C GLU A 111 -14.60 -6.75 -16.89
N ASN A 112 -14.07 -6.42 -15.72
CA ASN A 112 -12.98 -7.12 -15.07
C ASN A 112 -13.24 -7.35 -13.57
N SER A 113 -13.86 -8.50 -13.27
CA SER A 113 -14.11 -8.92 -11.90
C SER A 113 -12.86 -9.00 -11.01
N ARG A 114 -11.65 -9.15 -11.57
CA ARG A 114 -10.39 -9.18 -10.79
C ARG A 114 -10.03 -7.79 -10.26
N SER A 115 -10.51 -6.71 -10.87
CA SER A 115 -10.28 -5.34 -10.41
C SER A 115 -11.01 -5.04 -9.11
N GLN A 116 -12.03 -5.80 -8.71
CA GLN A 116 -12.89 -5.49 -7.54
C GLN A 116 -12.11 -5.19 -6.24
N SER A 117 -10.94 -5.80 -6.04
CA SER A 117 -10.11 -5.60 -4.84
C SER A 117 -8.93 -4.66 -5.06
N ALA A 118 -8.78 -4.10 -6.27
CA ALA A 118 -7.69 -3.21 -6.64
C ALA A 118 -7.78 -1.88 -5.88
N LYS A 119 -6.63 -1.39 -5.45
CA LYS A 119 -6.45 -0.09 -4.81
C LYS A 119 -5.20 0.56 -5.35
N LEU A 120 -5.37 1.73 -5.96
CA LEU A 120 -4.28 2.51 -6.52
C LEU A 120 -3.84 3.62 -5.56
N ARG A 121 -2.53 3.71 -5.31
CA ARG A 121 -1.89 4.79 -4.55
C ARG A 121 -0.77 5.41 -5.38
N VAL A 122 -0.68 6.74 -5.33
CA VAL A 122 0.34 7.49 -6.08
C VAL A 122 1.05 8.48 -5.16
N ILE A 123 2.36 8.54 -5.27
CA ILE A 123 3.23 9.48 -4.59
C ILE A 123 4.17 10.13 -5.61
N GLU A 124 4.49 11.41 -5.42
CA GLU A 124 5.34 12.22 -6.30
C GLU A 124 6.57 12.67 -5.54
N ARG A 125 7.75 12.58 -6.16
CA ARG A 125 8.98 13.14 -5.61
C ARG A 125 9.01 14.65 -5.86
N VAL A 126 9.13 15.43 -4.80
CA VAL A 126 9.14 16.89 -4.88
C VAL A 126 10.52 17.50 -4.64
N LYS A 127 11.47 16.72 -4.12
CA LYS A 127 12.88 17.10 -3.90
C LYS A 127 13.83 15.93 -4.12
#